data_AF-A0AA37HP97-F1
#
_entry.id   AF-A0AA37HP97-F1
#
_cell.length_a   1.000
_cell.length_b   1.000
_cell.length_c   1.000
_cell.angle_alpha   90.00
_cell.angle_beta   90.00
_cell.angle_gamma   90.00
#
_symmetry.space_group_name_H-M   'P 1'
#
loop_
_entity.id
_entity.type
_entity.pdbx_description
1 polymer ?
#
loop_
_entity_poly.entity_id
_entity_poly.type
_entity_poly.pdbx_seq_one_letter_code
_entity_poly.pdbx_strand_id
1 'polypeptide(L)'
;MRGLVAVHVPALALAGCRLYAGESAWLRCLRTGDRDVHAWVAGTPVDGPRPRPAVRISYRLAEPGFRRRYTGAVITSANVI
;
A
#
# COMPACT_ATOMS: atom_id res chain seq x y z
N MET A 1 -8.93 -15.66 2.51
CA MET A 1 -9.87 -15.15 1.50
C MET A 1 -9.13 -15.09 0.17
N ARG A 2 -9.56 -15.80 -0.87
CA ARG A 2 -9.00 -15.64 -2.23
C ARG A 2 -9.76 -14.47 -2.87
N GLY A 3 -9.12 -13.33 -3.05
CA GLY A 3 -9.70 -12.22 -3.80
C GLY A 3 -9.76 -12.58 -5.29
N LEU A 4 -10.83 -12.18 -5.97
CA LEU A 4 -10.90 -12.21 -7.43
C LEU A 4 -10.51 -10.83 -7.96
N VAL A 5 -9.68 -10.81 -9.01
CA VAL A 5 -9.37 -9.56 -9.72
C VAL A 5 -10.61 -9.18 -10.53
N ALA A 6 -11.29 -8.10 -10.12
CA ALA A 6 -12.49 -7.63 -10.79
C ALA A 6 -12.19 -6.67 -11.95
N VAL A 7 -11.11 -5.88 -11.86
CA VAL A 7 -10.74 -4.88 -12.87
C VAL A 7 -9.27 -4.48 -12.73
N HIS A 8 -8.66 -4.04 -13.83
CA HIS A 8 -7.35 -3.38 -13.84
C HIS A 8 -7.51 -1.92 -14.25
N VAL A 9 -7.16 -0.99 -13.37
CA VAL A 9 -7.22 0.47 -13.63
C VAL A 9 -5.85 1.11 -13.42
N PRO A 10 -5.45 2.10 -14.24
CA PRO A 10 -4.14 2.74 -14.13
C PRO A 10 -3.99 3.59 -12.86
N ALA A 11 -5.09 4.15 -12.35
CA ALA A 11 -5.13 4.89 -11.09
C ALA A 11 -6.52 4.80 -10.45
N LEU A 12 -6.57 4.81 -9.11
CA LEU A 12 -7.79 4.80 -8.32
C LEU A 12 -7.65 5.74 -7.12
N ALA A 13 -8.70 6.50 -6.82
CA ALA A 13 -8.81 7.25 -5.58
C ALA A 13 -9.63 6.43 -4.57
N LEU A 14 -9.13 6.36 -3.33
CA LEU A 14 -9.72 5.59 -2.25
C LEU A 14 -9.89 6.47 -1.00
N ALA A 15 -11.00 6.32 -0.29
CA ALA A 15 -11.26 6.93 1.01
C ALA A 15 -11.28 5.88 2.13
N GLY A 16 -10.96 6.28 3.36
CA GLY A 16 -10.96 5.38 4.52
C GLY A 16 -9.91 4.27 4.44
N CYS A 17 -8.76 4.56 3.82
CA CYS A 17 -7.79 3.55 3.43
C CYS A 17 -7.10 2.87 4.62
N ARG A 18 -6.93 1.54 4.52
CA ARG A 18 -6.01 0.77 5.35
C ARG A 18 -4.93 0.13 4.49
N LEU A 19 -3.70 0.30 4.91
CA LEU A 19 -2.53 -0.30 4.29
C LEU A 19 -2.27 -1.66 4.93
N TYR A 20 -2.19 -2.71 4.12
CA TYR A 20 -1.91 -4.06 4.56
C TYR A 20 -0.58 -4.52 4.00
N ALA A 21 0.26 -5.09 4.85
CA ALA A 21 1.43 -5.85 4.45
C ALA A 21 1.38 -7.18 5.21
N GLY A 22 1.15 -8.28 4.51
CA GLY A 22 1.03 -9.59 5.15
C GLY A 22 2.40 -10.10 5.60
N GLU A 23 2.59 -10.31 6.90
CA GLU A 23 3.83 -10.88 7.46
C GLU A 23 4.19 -12.23 6.83
N SER A 24 3.20 -13.09 6.60
CA SER A 24 3.40 -14.40 5.95
C SER A 24 3.91 -14.26 4.51
N ALA A 25 3.45 -13.22 3.80
CA ALA A 25 3.93 -12.94 2.44
C ALA A 25 5.31 -12.29 2.46
N TRP A 26 5.60 -11.46 3.45
CA TRP A 26 6.94 -10.92 3.70
C TRP A 26 7.95 -12.05 3.96
N LEU A 27 7.65 -12.95 4.90
CA LEU A 27 8.47 -14.13 5.19
C LEU A 27 8.64 -15.03 3.97
N ARG A 28 7.59 -15.19 3.16
CA ARG A 28 7.69 -15.92 1.88
C ARG A 28 8.68 -15.25 0.93
N CYS A 29 8.56 -13.94 0.69
CA CYS A 29 9.47 -13.20 -0.19
C CYS A 29 10.91 -13.27 0.29
N LEU A 30 11.15 -13.14 1.60
CA LEU A 30 12.48 -13.31 2.19
C LEU A 30 13.02 -14.72 1.96
N ARG A 31 12.18 -15.75 2.10
CA ARG A 31 12.58 -17.16 1.92
C ARG A 31 12.84 -17.54 0.47
N THR A 32 12.05 -17.03 -0.48
CA THR A 32 12.08 -17.49 -1.87
C THR A 32 12.80 -16.53 -2.82
N GLY A 33 13.20 -15.34 -2.36
CA GLY A 33 13.76 -14.29 -3.22
C GLY A 33 12.73 -13.67 -4.18
N ASP A 34 11.47 -14.02 -4.02
CA ASP A 34 10.37 -13.57 -4.86
C ASP A 34 10.03 -12.10 -4.55
N ARG A 35 9.61 -11.36 -5.58
CA ARG A 35 9.36 -9.90 -5.48
C ARG A 35 7.87 -9.55 -5.42
N ASP A 36 7.01 -10.55 -5.26
CA ASP A 36 5.57 -10.37 -5.06
C ASP A 36 5.28 -9.80 -3.67
N VAL A 37 5.47 -8.48 -3.57
CA VAL A 37 5.10 -7.68 -2.42
C VAL A 37 3.58 -7.77 -2.24
N HIS A 38 3.12 -8.47 -1.20
CA HIS A 38 1.71 -8.49 -0.82
C HIS A 38 1.38 -7.26 0.04
N ALA A 39 1.69 -6.08 -0.50
CA ALA A 39 1.27 -4.81 0.05
C ALA A 39 0.05 -4.34 -0.74
N TRP A 40 -1.09 -4.19 -0.08
CA TRP A 40 -2.34 -3.77 -0.72
C TRP A 40 -3.05 -2.73 0.14
N VAL A 41 -3.96 -1.99 -0.49
CA VAL A 41 -4.81 -1.02 0.17
C VAL A 41 -6.25 -1.50 0.10
N ALA A 42 -6.95 -1.46 1.23
CA ALA A 42 -8.40 -1.54 1.26
C ALA A 42 -8.97 -0.13 1.49
N GLY A 43 -10.00 0.25 0.75
CA GLY A 43 -10.71 1.51 0.94
C GLY A 43 -11.95 1.55 0.06
N THR A 44 -12.73 2.61 0.20
CA THR A 44 -13.91 2.86 -0.64
C THR A 44 -13.49 3.65 -1.87
N PRO A 45 -13.75 3.16 -3.10
CA PRO A 45 -13.57 3.93 -4.33
C PRO A 45 -14.31 5.25 -4.25
N VAL A 46 -13.66 6.33 -4.67
CA VAL A 46 -14.27 7.66 -4.77
C VAL A 46 -13.94 8.28 -6.12
N ASP A 47 -14.91 8.98 -6.69
CA ASP A 47 -14.68 9.84 -7.84
C ASP A 47 -14.16 11.19 -7.34
N GLY A 48 -12.95 11.55 -7.75
CA GLY A 48 -12.36 12.80 -7.34
C GLY A 48 -10.93 12.98 -7.85
N PRO A 49 -10.46 14.22 -7.94
CA PRO A 49 -9.07 14.48 -8.29
C PRO A 49 -8.15 13.92 -7.21
N ARG A 50 -6.92 13.57 -7.61
CA ARG A 50 -5.86 13.23 -6.66
C ARG A 50 -5.69 14.38 -5.65
N PRO A 51 -5.83 14.14 -4.33
CA PRO A 51 -5.69 15.18 -3.32
C PRO A 51 -4.30 15.85 -3.39
N ARG A 52 -4.22 17.15 -3.09
CA ARG A 52 -2.95 17.86 -2.92
C ARG A 52 -2.83 18.34 -1.47
N PRO A 53 -1.71 18.06 -0.77
CA PRO A 53 -0.51 17.35 -1.22
C PRO A 53 -0.59 15.82 -1.06
N ALA A 54 -0.68 15.07 -2.17
CA ALA A 54 -0.57 13.60 -2.13
C ALA A 54 0.88 13.15 -1.92
N VAL A 55 1.13 12.39 -0.87
CA VAL A 55 2.45 11.83 -0.54
C VAL A 55 2.64 10.48 -1.23
N ARG A 56 3.79 10.29 -1.89
CA ARG A 56 4.17 8.99 -2.43
C ARG A 56 4.72 8.10 -1.31
N ILE A 57 4.19 6.89 -1.21
CA ILE A 57 4.60 5.90 -0.22
C ILE A 57 5.31 4.72 -0.89
N SER A 58 6.14 4.02 -0.13
CA SER A 58 6.83 2.80 -0.57
C SER A 58 6.89 1.79 0.56
N TYR A 59 6.89 0.51 0.21
CA TYR A 59 7.16 -0.60 1.12
C TYR A 59 8.48 -1.26 0.71
N ARG A 60 9.29 -1.70 1.68
CA ARG A 60 10.57 -2.38 1.46
C ARG A 60 10.56 -3.70 2.19
N LEU A 61 11.04 -4.76 1.53
CA LEU A 61 11.17 -6.07 2.19
C LEU A 61 12.19 -6.05 3.32
N ALA A 62 13.27 -5.26 3.24
CA ALA A 62 14.27 -5.22 4.30
C ALA A 62 13.80 -4.51 5.58
N GLU A 63 12.72 -3.72 5.51
CA GLU A 63 12.29 -2.84 6.58
C GLU A 63 10.76 -2.89 6.71
N PRO A 64 10.19 -3.52 7.76
CA PRO A 64 8.76 -3.63 7.89
C PRO A 64 8.09 -2.24 8.00
N GLY A 65 6.92 -2.13 7.38
CA GLY A 65 6.09 -0.93 7.40
C GLY A 65 6.13 -0.10 6.11
N PHE A 66 5.10 0.73 5.93
CA PHE A 66 5.03 1.68 4.84
C PHE A 66 5.81 2.93 5.20
N ARG A 67 6.50 3.53 4.22
CA ARG A 67 7.31 4.73 4.42
C ARG A 67 6.98 5.79 3.39
N ARG A 68 7.12 7.06 3.79
CA ARG A 68 7.14 8.19 2.86
C ARG A 68 8.35 8.04 1.94
N ARG A 69 8.15 8.00 0.63
CA ARG A 69 9.22 7.69 -0.34
C ARG A 69 10.40 8.64 -0.23
N TYR A 70 10.14 9.92 0.00
CA TYR A 70 11.16 10.97 -0.03
C TYR A 70 11.85 11.21 1.32
N THR A 71 11.20 10.88 2.44
CA THR A 71 11.76 11.14 3.78
C THR A 71 12.13 9.87 4.55
N GLY A 72 11.68 8.70 4.09
CA GLY A 72 11.86 7.44 4.80
C GLY A 72 11.01 7.31 6.06
N ALA A 73 10.26 8.33 6.48
CA ALA A 73 9.45 8.29 7.70
C ALA A 73 8.39 7.18 7.62
N VAL A 74 8.29 6.38 8.69
CA VAL A 74 7.26 5.33 8.82
C VAL A 74 5.88 5.97 8.87
N ILE A 75 4.94 5.38 8.14
CA ILE A 75 3.54 5.80 8.12
C ILE A 75 2.76 4.84 9.00
N THR A 76 2.32 5.34 10.15
CA THR A 76 1.44 4.61 11.07
C THR A 76 -0.02 5.08 10.95
N SER A 77 -0.24 6.30 10.48
CA SER A 77 -1.55 6.84 10.12
C SER A 77 -1.42 7.90 9.03
N ALA A 78 -2.53 8.17 8.34
CA ALA A 78 -2.66 9.33 7.47
C ALA A 78 -3.90 10.10 7.93
N ASN A 79 -3.68 11.24 8.57
CA ASN A 79 -4.78 12.15 8.90
C ASN A 79 -5.17 12.91 7.63
N VAL A 80 -6.49 13.04 7.42
CA VAL A 80 -7.01 13.98 6.43
C VAL A 80 -6.58 15.37 6.89
N ILE A 81 -5.86 16.09 6.04
CA ILE A 81 -5.62 17.53 6.19
C ILE A 81 -6.71 18.23 5.39
#